data_AF-A0A3M1F9I2-F1
#
_entry.id   AF-A0A3M1F9I2-F1
#
_cell.length_a   1.000
_cell.length_b   1.000
_cell.length_c   1.000
_cell.angle_alpha   90.00
_cell.angle_beta   90.00
_cell.angle_gamma   90.00
#
_symmetry.space_group_name_H-M   'P 1'
#
loop_
_entity.id
_entity.type
_entity.pdbx_description
1 polymer ?
#
loop_
_entity_poly.entity_id
_entity_poly.type
_entity_poly.pdbx_seq_one_letter_code
_entity_poly.pdbx_strand_id
1 'polypeptide(L)'
;MAQGDRPFAEERHEPPEAERAEDAPGKGAKGRERRQSTRWRKTIPFSIRLRGDATFRQPKLDTIDVSERGFLFEYHEAFFVGTRFDVLMELSGEGVVFSARAVRVIEIERHRRYFVGAEFLDLSPEDRERLQGFVHRYRLDPFLRPLLGDRDGALFLQAGVPPIVRRGGELLPQGERALTPAEIERYLDEYVSPHDRRSLREGGTWPRRVELEGGGTFRLHLCLVGGEIAATFTPLSPIPTLSELGLPETVRELLAPGGGILFVSAATRGERHDILDRLVQTMSEEASRVIYVIGMPGDRIIPSRKSLVRQIEIPTDAPCVAAALQGLLPAPLEVVAVRYPEDCREELLSLAEGDTLVIAAWGIGSATDAIERFVRGFPPPRQEAAAFRLAARLRGVVSPPTAARSTDPPSISSGILR
;
A
#
# COMPACT_ATOMS: atom_id res chain seq x y z
N MET A 1 -54.85 53.56 -20.13
CA MET A 1 -56.07 52.94 -19.59
C MET A 1 -55.72 51.49 -19.24
N ALA A 2 -55.92 51.17 -17.96
CA ALA A 2 -56.02 49.89 -17.25
C ALA A 2 -55.39 48.58 -17.76
N GLN A 3 -54.57 48.01 -16.85
CA GLN A 3 -54.52 46.62 -16.35
C GLN A 3 -54.05 45.48 -17.29
N GLY A 4 -53.24 44.51 -16.88
CA GLY A 4 -52.64 44.18 -15.58
C GLY A 4 -51.81 42.90 -15.70
N ASP A 5 -50.78 42.77 -14.86
CA ASP A 5 -49.85 41.65 -14.76
C ASP A 5 -50.51 40.33 -14.34
N ARG A 6 -50.00 39.20 -14.88
CA ARG A 6 -49.64 37.97 -14.13
C ARG A 6 -48.96 36.93 -15.06
N PRO A 7 -47.82 36.34 -14.67
CA PRO A 7 -47.14 35.28 -15.43
C PRO A 7 -47.61 33.87 -15.03
N PHE A 8 -47.60 32.95 -15.99
CA PHE A 8 -47.80 31.51 -15.80
C PHE A 8 -46.54 30.88 -15.19
N ALA A 9 -46.70 30.16 -14.08
CA ALA A 9 -45.67 29.35 -13.44
C ALA A 9 -45.76 27.90 -13.93
N GLU A 10 -44.62 27.32 -14.32
CA GLU A 10 -44.46 25.92 -14.70
C GLU A 10 -44.54 24.99 -13.47
N GLU A 11 -45.33 23.94 -13.61
CA GLU A 11 -45.52 22.86 -12.63
C GLU A 11 -44.22 22.07 -12.41
N ARG A 12 -43.77 21.99 -11.15
CA ARG A 12 -42.78 21.00 -10.71
C ARG A 12 -43.52 19.88 -9.97
N HIS A 13 -43.38 18.66 -10.46
CA HIS A 13 -43.84 17.44 -9.79
C HIS A 13 -42.98 17.17 -8.54
N GLU A 14 -43.57 17.27 -7.36
CA GLU A 14 -43.06 16.72 -6.11
C GLU A 14 -43.57 15.27 -5.91
N PRO A 15 -42.75 14.35 -5.36
CA PRO A 15 -43.17 13.00 -5.01
C PRO A 15 -43.94 12.97 -3.66
N PRO A 16 -44.82 11.99 -3.42
CA PRO A 16 -45.76 12.02 -2.30
C PRO A 16 -45.10 11.71 -0.95
N GLU A 17 -45.61 12.41 0.07
CA GLU A 17 -45.26 12.36 1.48
C GLU A 17 -45.47 10.97 2.10
N ALA A 18 -44.45 10.44 2.77
CA ALA A 18 -44.56 9.25 3.61
C ALA A 18 -45.02 9.66 5.01
N GLU A 19 -46.12 9.07 5.46
CA GLU A 19 -46.72 9.23 6.78
C GLU A 19 -45.71 8.99 7.92
N ARG A 20 -45.75 9.91 8.89
CA ARG A 20 -45.14 9.77 10.21
C ARG A 20 -45.91 8.70 10.99
N ALA A 21 -45.22 7.65 11.42
CA ALA A 21 -45.68 6.79 12.51
C ALA A 21 -44.68 6.90 13.68
N GLU A 22 -45.26 7.21 14.84
CA GLU A 22 -44.62 7.57 16.10
C GLU A 22 -43.85 6.42 16.77
N ASP A 23 -42.84 6.81 17.55
CA ASP A 23 -42.09 5.97 18.48
C ASP A 23 -42.97 5.39 19.61
N ALA A 24 -42.90 4.08 19.83
CA ALA A 24 -43.10 3.46 21.14
C ALA A 24 -42.39 2.08 21.25
N PRO A 25 -41.96 1.66 22.44
CA PRO A 25 -40.71 0.93 22.62
C PRO A 25 -40.85 -0.60 22.80
N GLY A 26 -39.77 -1.30 22.42
CA GLY A 26 -39.33 -2.53 23.09
C GLY A 26 -40.03 -3.84 22.75
N LYS A 27 -39.38 -4.65 21.90
CA LYS A 27 -39.27 -6.11 22.05
C LYS A 27 -38.26 -6.69 21.06
N GLY A 28 -37.18 -7.29 21.57
CA GLY A 28 -36.45 -8.34 20.85
C GLY A 28 -35.17 -7.94 20.12
N ALA A 29 -34.29 -7.12 20.71
CA ALA A 29 -32.88 -7.08 20.33
C ALA A 29 -32.19 -8.41 20.73
N LYS A 30 -32.47 -9.50 19.99
CA LYS A 30 -31.56 -10.64 19.95
C LYS A 30 -30.36 -10.19 19.13
N GLY A 31 -29.25 -9.94 19.83
CA GLY A 31 -28.00 -9.47 19.27
C GLY A 31 -27.64 -10.20 17.98
N ARG A 32 -27.59 -9.45 16.87
CA ARG A 32 -26.64 -9.77 15.80
C ARG A 32 -25.26 -9.47 16.37
N GLU A 33 -24.73 -10.41 17.15
CA GLU A 33 -23.29 -10.59 17.19
C GLU A 33 -22.86 -10.71 15.73
N ARG A 34 -22.19 -9.68 15.21
CA ARG A 34 -21.28 -9.85 14.07
C ARG A 34 -20.21 -10.80 14.57
N ARG A 35 -20.50 -12.10 14.53
CA ARG A 35 -19.57 -13.16 14.85
C ARG A 35 -18.38 -12.97 13.90
N GLN A 36 -17.22 -12.69 14.49
CA GLN A 36 -15.93 -12.73 13.82
C GLN A 36 -15.72 -14.17 13.34
N SER A 37 -16.30 -14.50 12.18
CA SER A 37 -15.90 -15.67 11.42
C SER A 37 -14.51 -15.33 10.90
N THR A 38 -13.48 -15.93 11.47
CA THR A 38 -12.12 -15.88 10.92
C THR A 38 -12.21 -16.39 9.48
N ARG A 39 -12.13 -15.45 8.54
CA ARG A 39 -12.16 -15.68 7.11
C ARG A 39 -10.71 -15.66 6.66
N TRP A 40 -10.25 -16.72 6.04
CA TRP A 40 -8.88 -16.83 5.57
C TRP A 40 -8.91 -16.63 4.06
N ARG A 41 -8.36 -15.52 3.56
CA ARG A 41 -8.30 -15.19 2.12
C ARG A 41 -7.34 -16.09 1.33
N LYS A 42 -7.47 -17.41 1.48
CA LYS A 42 -6.62 -18.39 0.83
C LYS A 42 -7.23 -18.88 -0.47
N THR A 43 -6.38 -18.91 -1.49
CA THR A 43 -6.64 -19.60 -2.73
C THR A 43 -6.31 -21.07 -2.59
N ILE A 44 -7.33 -21.92 -2.73
CA ILE A 44 -7.20 -23.36 -2.80
C ILE A 44 -7.87 -23.80 -4.09
N PRO A 45 -7.14 -24.44 -5.02
CA PRO A 45 -7.73 -24.98 -6.23
C PRO A 45 -8.76 -26.06 -5.87
N PHE A 46 -9.90 -26.04 -6.55
CA PHE A 46 -10.93 -27.05 -6.38
C PHE A 46 -11.72 -27.28 -7.67
N SER A 47 -12.41 -28.41 -7.72
CA SER A 47 -13.37 -28.73 -8.78
C SER A 47 -14.74 -28.99 -8.16
N ILE A 48 -15.81 -28.70 -8.90
CA ILE A 48 -17.19 -28.97 -8.46
C ILE A 48 -17.88 -30.00 -9.35
N ARG A 49 -18.77 -30.77 -8.74
CA ARG A 49 -19.71 -31.66 -9.43
C ARG A 49 -21.12 -31.33 -8.96
N LEU A 50 -21.97 -30.89 -9.88
CA LEU A 50 -23.38 -30.67 -9.59
C LEU A 50 -24.12 -32.02 -9.55
N ARG A 51 -25.17 -32.11 -8.73
CA ARG A 51 -25.94 -33.34 -8.56
C ARG A 51 -26.63 -33.71 -9.90
N GLY A 52 -26.17 -34.79 -10.55
CA GLY A 52 -26.65 -35.24 -11.86
C GLY A 52 -25.56 -35.35 -12.94
N ASP A 53 -24.39 -34.75 -12.72
CA ASP A 53 -23.22 -34.93 -13.59
C ASP A 53 -22.44 -36.20 -13.21
N ALA A 54 -22.02 -37.00 -14.19
CA ALA A 54 -21.25 -38.23 -13.96
C ALA A 54 -19.81 -37.98 -13.50
N THR A 55 -19.24 -36.82 -13.82
CA THR A 55 -17.86 -36.43 -13.55
C THR A 55 -17.80 -35.01 -12.99
N PHE A 56 -16.73 -34.67 -12.26
CA PHE A 56 -16.45 -33.28 -11.89
C PHE A 56 -16.30 -32.46 -13.18
N ARG A 57 -17.11 -31.40 -13.36
CA ARG A 57 -16.89 -30.46 -14.46
C ARG A 57 -15.63 -29.70 -14.14
N GLN A 58 -14.60 -29.83 -14.98
CA GLN A 58 -13.42 -28.97 -14.93
C GLN A 58 -13.84 -27.60 -15.44
N PRO A 59 -14.06 -26.67 -14.52
CA PRO A 59 -13.03 -25.67 -14.34
C PRO A 59 -12.34 -25.91 -12.99
N LYS A 60 -11.01 -25.88 -13.00
CA LYS A 60 -10.23 -25.62 -11.78
C LYS A 60 -10.64 -24.23 -11.31
N LEU A 61 -11.49 -24.20 -10.29
CA LEU A 61 -11.88 -22.99 -9.60
C LEU A 61 -10.89 -22.74 -8.47
N ASP A 62 -10.81 -21.48 -8.08
CA ASP A 62 -9.97 -21.02 -6.98
C ASP A 62 -10.87 -20.45 -5.89
N THR A 63 -10.66 -20.86 -4.64
CA THR A 63 -11.33 -20.20 -3.53
C THR A 63 -10.82 -18.76 -3.41
N ILE A 64 -11.71 -17.84 -3.07
CA ILE A 64 -11.37 -16.46 -2.69
C ILE A 64 -11.07 -16.41 -1.19
N ASP A 65 -11.81 -17.21 -0.41
CA ASP A 65 -11.76 -17.23 1.04
C ASP A 65 -12.22 -18.59 1.55
N VAL A 66 -11.62 -19.08 2.62
CA VAL A 66 -11.95 -20.31 3.33
C VAL A 66 -12.09 -19.99 4.81
N SER A 67 -13.10 -20.54 5.45
CA SER A 67 -13.38 -20.36 6.88
C SER A 67 -13.64 -21.73 7.52
N GLU A 68 -13.86 -21.76 8.83
CA GLU A 68 -14.25 -22.98 9.53
C GLU A 68 -15.56 -23.61 9.03
N ARG A 69 -16.45 -22.81 8.43
CA ARG A 69 -17.82 -23.25 8.08
C ARG A 69 -18.06 -23.40 6.59
N GLY A 70 -17.16 -22.88 5.76
CA GLY A 70 -17.38 -22.81 4.33
C GLY A 70 -16.32 -22.01 3.60
N PHE A 71 -16.56 -21.75 2.33
CA PHE A 71 -15.64 -21.08 1.43
C PHE A 71 -16.40 -20.18 0.44
N LEU A 72 -15.69 -19.23 -0.13
CA LEU A 72 -16.16 -18.30 -1.15
C LEU A 72 -15.41 -18.56 -2.44
N PHE A 73 -16.10 -18.50 -3.57
CA PHE A 73 -15.48 -18.59 -4.88
C PHE A 73 -16.25 -17.77 -5.92
N GLU A 74 -15.62 -17.58 -7.07
CA GLU A 74 -16.25 -16.95 -8.22
C GLU A 74 -16.71 -18.00 -9.23
N TYR A 75 -17.89 -17.80 -9.82
CA TYR A 75 -18.44 -18.70 -10.84
C TYR A 75 -19.06 -17.91 -12.01
N HIS A 76 -18.93 -18.46 -13.22
CA HIS A 76 -19.30 -17.80 -14.48
C HIS A 76 -20.67 -18.23 -15.04
N GLU A 77 -21.43 -19.03 -14.27
CA GLU A 77 -22.79 -19.43 -14.60
C GLU A 77 -23.73 -19.14 -13.44
N ALA A 78 -25.04 -19.05 -13.72
CA ALA A 78 -26.04 -18.79 -12.70
C ALA A 78 -25.99 -19.87 -11.61
N PHE A 79 -25.77 -19.44 -10.37
CA PHE A 79 -25.72 -20.32 -9.20
C PHE A 79 -26.88 -19.98 -8.28
N PHE A 80 -27.61 -20.98 -7.79
CA PHE A 80 -28.77 -20.76 -6.93
C PHE A 80 -28.42 -21.02 -5.46
N VAL A 81 -28.99 -20.20 -4.57
CA VAL A 81 -28.94 -20.46 -3.13
C VAL A 81 -29.68 -21.78 -2.85
N GLY A 82 -29.10 -22.61 -1.98
CA GLY A 82 -29.61 -23.93 -1.64
C GLY A 82 -29.07 -25.07 -2.52
N THR A 83 -28.41 -24.76 -3.65
CA THR A 83 -27.80 -25.77 -4.53
C THR A 83 -26.78 -26.57 -3.75
N ARG A 84 -26.92 -27.90 -3.79
CA ARG A 84 -25.96 -28.86 -3.24
C ARG A 84 -25.07 -29.39 -4.35
N PHE A 85 -23.78 -29.48 -4.08
CA PHE A 85 -22.77 -29.92 -5.03
C PHE A 85 -21.61 -30.58 -4.30
N ASP A 86 -20.92 -31.48 -4.99
CA ASP A 86 -19.71 -32.10 -4.47
C ASP A 86 -18.50 -31.26 -4.86
N VAL A 87 -17.50 -31.25 -4.00
CA VAL A 87 -16.28 -30.48 -4.13
C VAL A 87 -15.11 -31.44 -3.98
N LEU A 88 -14.14 -31.30 -4.87
CA LEU A 88 -12.80 -31.88 -4.73
C LEU A 88 -11.83 -30.72 -4.55
N MET A 89 -11.30 -30.53 -3.34
CA MET A 89 -10.35 -29.48 -3.01
C MET A 89 -8.92 -30.05 -2.99
N GLU A 90 -7.99 -29.41 -3.71
CA GLU A 90 -6.61 -29.88 -3.88
C GLU A 90 -5.69 -29.26 -2.82
N LEU A 91 -5.24 -30.06 -1.86
CA LEU A 91 -4.32 -29.68 -0.78
C LEU A 91 -2.92 -30.24 -1.06
N SER A 92 -2.08 -29.49 -1.78
CA SER A 92 -0.65 -29.81 -1.97
C SER A 92 -0.35 -31.27 -2.39
N GLY A 93 -1.14 -31.84 -3.30
CA GLY A 93 -0.95 -33.20 -3.82
C GLY A 93 -1.93 -34.24 -3.27
N GLU A 94 -2.76 -33.88 -2.28
CA GLU A 94 -3.85 -34.71 -1.79
C GLU A 94 -5.20 -34.04 -2.06
N GLY A 95 -6.23 -34.82 -2.40
CA GLY A 95 -7.58 -34.33 -2.63
C GLY A 95 -8.49 -34.56 -1.43
N VAL A 96 -9.28 -33.55 -1.06
CA VAL A 96 -10.36 -33.69 -0.07
C VAL A 96 -11.69 -33.59 -0.79
N VAL A 97 -12.54 -34.61 -0.64
CA VAL A 97 -13.86 -34.66 -1.25
C VAL A 97 -14.94 -34.45 -0.20
N PHE A 98 -15.86 -33.52 -0.45
CA PHE A 98 -16.99 -33.26 0.45
C PHE A 98 -18.17 -32.67 -0.32
N SER A 99 -19.37 -32.72 0.26
CA SER A 99 -20.52 -32.00 -0.27
C SER A 99 -20.65 -30.62 0.38
N ALA A 100 -21.05 -29.63 -0.42
CA ALA A 100 -21.27 -28.26 -0.01
C ALA A 100 -22.66 -27.76 -0.41
N ARG A 101 -23.13 -26.70 0.25
CA ARG A 101 -24.38 -26.01 -0.10
C ARG A 101 -24.15 -24.53 -0.30
N ALA A 102 -24.66 -24.01 -1.41
CA ALA A 102 -24.69 -22.58 -1.65
C ALA A 102 -25.58 -21.90 -0.60
N VAL A 103 -25.04 -20.98 0.17
CA VAL A 103 -25.79 -20.21 1.19
C VAL A 103 -25.94 -18.73 0.80
N ARG A 104 -25.08 -18.25 -0.12
CA ARG A 104 -25.12 -16.88 -0.61
C ARG A 104 -24.66 -16.84 -2.06
N VAL A 105 -25.36 -16.09 -2.90
CA VAL A 105 -24.92 -15.80 -4.27
C VAL A 105 -25.07 -14.30 -4.52
N ILE A 106 -24.04 -13.64 -5.03
CA ILE A 106 -24.04 -12.21 -5.37
C ILE A 106 -23.58 -12.07 -6.82
N GLU A 107 -24.36 -11.42 -7.66
CA GLU A 107 -23.93 -11.04 -9.01
C GLU A 107 -23.00 -9.82 -8.94
N ILE A 108 -21.85 -9.87 -9.63
CA ILE A 108 -20.77 -8.90 -9.43
C ILE A 108 -20.78 -7.79 -10.48
N GLU A 109 -21.31 -8.04 -11.67
CA GLU A 109 -21.44 -7.09 -12.78
C GLU A 109 -22.63 -7.52 -13.65
N ARG A 110 -23.12 -6.66 -14.58
CA ARG A 110 -24.22 -6.97 -15.53
C ARG A 110 -23.96 -8.15 -16.51
N HIS A 111 -22.95 -8.98 -16.23
CA HIS A 111 -22.46 -10.06 -17.07
C HIS A 111 -22.06 -11.29 -16.24
N ARG A 112 -23.03 -12.17 -15.92
CA ARG A 112 -22.85 -13.63 -15.69
C ARG A 112 -21.71 -14.07 -14.74
N ARG A 113 -21.25 -13.23 -13.80
CA ARG A 113 -20.24 -13.59 -12.79
C ARG A 113 -20.84 -13.48 -11.40
N TYR A 114 -20.64 -14.52 -10.59
CA TYR A 114 -21.28 -14.68 -9.30
C TYR A 114 -20.26 -14.99 -8.21
N PHE A 115 -20.31 -14.27 -7.10
CA PHE A 115 -19.68 -14.69 -5.85
C PHE A 115 -20.59 -15.68 -5.15
N VAL A 116 -20.11 -16.90 -4.99
CA VAL A 116 -20.83 -18.00 -4.34
C VAL A 116 -20.20 -18.28 -2.99
N GLY A 117 -20.93 -17.97 -1.92
CA GLY A 117 -20.61 -18.44 -0.58
C GLY A 117 -21.24 -19.80 -0.35
N ALA A 118 -20.43 -20.80 -0.03
CA ALA A 118 -20.86 -22.17 0.21
C ALA A 118 -20.47 -22.64 1.61
N GLU A 119 -21.34 -23.43 2.25
CA GLU A 119 -21.07 -24.08 3.53
C GLU A 119 -20.72 -25.56 3.35
N PHE A 120 -19.92 -26.11 4.26
CA PHE A 120 -19.60 -27.54 4.30
C PHE A 120 -20.79 -28.34 4.85
N LEU A 121 -21.20 -29.42 4.17
CA LEU A 121 -22.24 -30.34 4.65
C LEU A 121 -21.67 -31.63 5.24
N ASP A 122 -20.79 -32.32 4.51
CA ASP A 122 -20.36 -33.68 4.84
C ASP A 122 -18.83 -33.81 4.94
N LEU A 123 -18.18 -32.78 5.48
CA LEU A 123 -16.72 -32.76 5.69
C LEU A 123 -16.36 -33.55 6.96
N SER A 124 -15.60 -34.64 6.80
CA SER A 124 -15.18 -35.48 7.93
C SER A 124 -14.33 -34.67 8.94
N PRO A 125 -14.28 -35.04 10.23
CA PRO A 125 -13.42 -34.37 11.20
C PRO A 125 -11.94 -34.36 10.80
N GLU A 126 -11.45 -35.47 10.24
CA GLU A 126 -10.07 -35.62 9.76
C GLU A 126 -9.80 -34.68 8.57
N ASP A 127 -10.70 -34.62 7.59
CA ASP A 127 -10.56 -33.73 6.44
C ASP A 127 -10.70 -32.25 6.82
N ARG A 128 -11.52 -31.95 7.83
CA ARG A 128 -11.60 -30.61 8.41
C ARG A 128 -10.28 -30.21 9.04
N GLU A 129 -9.65 -31.09 9.81
CA GLU A 129 -8.34 -30.85 10.39
C GLU A 129 -7.27 -30.68 9.32
N ARG A 130 -7.31 -31.48 8.24
CA ARG A 130 -6.41 -31.35 7.09
C ARG A 130 -6.56 -30.00 6.39
N LEU A 131 -7.79 -29.56 6.14
CA LEU A 131 -8.10 -28.27 5.54
C LEU A 131 -7.65 -27.10 6.42
N GLN A 132 -7.96 -27.15 7.72
CA GLN A 132 -7.52 -26.15 8.68
C GLN A 132 -5.99 -26.11 8.76
N GLY A 133 -5.35 -27.26 8.86
CA GLY A 133 -3.89 -27.40 8.88
C GLY A 133 -3.24 -26.84 7.63
N PHE A 134 -3.83 -27.06 6.44
CA PHE A 134 -3.36 -26.48 5.19
C PHE A 134 -3.44 -24.94 5.21
N VAL A 135 -4.61 -24.39 5.58
CA VAL A 135 -4.80 -22.95 5.64
C VAL A 135 -3.85 -22.31 6.64
N HIS A 136 -3.72 -22.91 7.84
CA HIS A 136 -2.83 -22.43 8.90
C HIS A 136 -1.35 -22.48 8.50
N ARG A 137 -0.93 -23.52 7.78
CA ARG A 137 0.47 -23.70 7.34
C ARG A 137 0.96 -22.54 6.49
N TYR A 138 0.13 -22.00 5.61
CA TYR A 138 0.52 -20.95 4.67
C TYR A 138 0.14 -19.54 5.14
N ARG A 139 -0.14 -19.33 6.43
CA ARG A 139 -0.36 -17.99 6.99
C ARG A 139 0.95 -17.25 7.18
N LEU A 140 0.99 -16.00 6.71
CA LEU A 140 2.12 -15.12 6.98
C LEU A 140 2.01 -14.38 8.31
N ASP A 141 0.79 -14.22 8.86
CA ASP A 141 0.56 -13.49 10.11
C ASP A 141 1.46 -13.91 11.28
N PRO A 142 1.73 -15.22 11.53
CA PRO A 142 2.60 -15.63 12.64
C PRO A 142 4.03 -15.13 12.49
N PHE A 143 4.52 -14.96 11.25
CA PHE A 143 5.85 -14.44 10.97
C PHE A 143 5.88 -12.90 10.99
N LEU A 144 4.82 -12.28 10.47
CA LEU A 144 4.79 -10.83 10.24
C LEU A 144 4.37 -10.04 11.48
N ARG A 145 3.39 -10.50 12.25
CA ARG A 145 2.89 -9.76 13.43
C ARG A 145 4.00 -9.46 14.46
N PRO A 146 4.93 -10.37 14.79
CA PRO A 146 6.03 -10.07 15.68
C PRO A 146 7.00 -9.00 15.17
N LEU A 147 6.98 -8.67 13.88
CA LEU A 147 7.82 -7.62 13.28
C LEU A 147 7.21 -6.22 13.40
N LEU A 148 5.92 -6.11 13.79
CA LEU A 148 5.29 -4.82 13.98
C LEU A 148 6.00 -4.04 15.10
N GLY A 149 6.44 -2.83 14.79
CA GLY A 149 7.22 -1.98 15.70
C GLY A 149 8.74 -2.19 15.61
N ASP A 150 9.23 -3.28 15.02
CA ASP A 150 10.65 -3.43 14.70
C ASP A 150 10.91 -2.82 13.32
N ARG A 151 11.48 -1.60 13.28
CA ARG A 151 11.78 -0.90 12.01
C ARG A 151 12.78 -1.66 11.14
N ASP A 152 13.62 -2.47 11.78
CA ASP A 152 14.58 -3.35 11.12
C ASP A 152 14.03 -4.78 10.96
N GLY A 153 12.78 -5.00 11.33
CA GLY A 153 12.10 -6.27 11.12
C GLY A 153 12.03 -6.59 9.62
N ALA A 154 12.22 -7.86 9.27
CA ALA A 154 11.90 -8.32 7.92
C ALA A 154 11.56 -9.80 7.90
N LEU A 155 10.69 -10.23 6.99
CA LEU A 155 10.51 -11.64 6.64
C LEU A 155 11.04 -11.86 5.22
N PHE A 156 11.90 -12.86 5.07
CA PHE A 156 12.44 -13.30 3.79
C PHE A 156 11.90 -14.69 3.45
N LEU A 157 11.41 -14.83 2.22
CA LEU A 157 10.98 -16.09 1.64
C LEU A 157 11.82 -16.34 0.38
N GLN A 158 12.55 -17.44 0.36
CA GLN A 158 13.39 -17.84 -0.77
C GLN A 158 13.43 -19.37 -0.88
N ALA A 159 13.42 -19.89 -2.11
CA ALA A 159 13.46 -21.32 -2.34
C ALA A 159 14.79 -21.92 -1.85
N GLY A 160 14.73 -23.12 -1.28
CA GLY A 160 15.91 -23.84 -0.78
C GLY A 160 16.34 -23.46 0.65
N VAL A 161 15.67 -22.50 1.29
CA VAL A 161 15.91 -22.13 2.71
C VAL A 161 14.59 -22.06 3.48
N PRO A 162 14.57 -22.26 4.82
CA PRO A 162 13.38 -21.99 5.61
C PRO A 162 12.99 -20.50 5.54
N PRO A 163 11.77 -20.09 5.93
CA PRO A 163 11.47 -18.68 6.14
C PRO A 163 12.47 -18.06 7.11
N ILE A 164 12.99 -16.88 6.81
CA ILE A 164 13.98 -16.19 7.67
C ILE A 164 13.37 -14.89 8.16
N VAL A 165 13.42 -14.66 9.46
CA VAL A 165 13.00 -13.39 10.06
C VAL A 165 14.23 -12.61 10.51
N ARG A 166 14.36 -11.35 10.10
CA ARG A 166 15.27 -10.39 10.74
C ARG A 166 14.56 -9.76 11.92
N ARG A 167 15.18 -9.81 13.10
CA ARG A 167 14.69 -9.12 14.31
C ARG A 167 15.88 -8.73 15.17
N GLY A 168 15.92 -7.48 15.62
CA GLY A 168 17.06 -6.98 16.41
C GLY A 168 18.42 -7.08 15.69
N GLY A 169 18.42 -7.01 14.36
CA GLY A 169 19.62 -7.11 13.53
C GLY A 169 20.09 -8.53 13.19
N GLU A 170 19.51 -9.57 13.78
CA GLU A 170 19.88 -10.97 13.54
C GLU A 170 18.92 -11.66 12.57
N LEU A 171 19.45 -12.57 11.74
CA LEU A 171 18.66 -13.42 10.84
C LEU A 171 18.34 -14.75 11.55
N LEU A 172 17.05 -14.99 11.76
CA LEU A 172 16.53 -16.12 12.53
C LEU A 172 15.68 -17.03 11.62
N PRO A 173 16.20 -18.20 11.23
CA PRO A 173 15.42 -19.23 10.53
C PRO A 173 14.19 -19.65 11.33
N GLN A 174 13.05 -19.78 10.67
CA GLN A 174 11.78 -20.19 11.26
C GLN A 174 11.51 -21.66 10.94
N GLY A 175 12.22 -22.53 11.67
CA GLY A 175 12.21 -23.98 11.46
C GLY A 175 13.34 -24.46 10.54
N GLU A 176 13.33 -25.77 10.25
CA GLU A 176 14.44 -26.44 9.54
C GLU A 176 14.12 -26.75 8.08
N ARG A 177 12.84 -26.78 7.70
CA ARG A 177 12.41 -27.21 6.37
C ARG A 177 12.58 -26.09 5.35
N ALA A 178 13.36 -26.37 4.31
CA ALA A 178 13.50 -25.49 3.16
C ALA A 178 12.16 -25.30 2.43
N LEU A 179 11.89 -24.06 2.01
CA LEU A 179 10.75 -23.72 1.18
C LEU A 179 10.98 -24.19 -0.25
N THR A 180 9.94 -24.78 -0.84
CA THR A 180 9.88 -25.01 -2.29
C THR A 180 9.30 -23.78 -3.01
N PRO A 181 9.56 -23.60 -4.32
CA PRO A 181 8.96 -22.50 -5.08
C PRO A 181 7.42 -22.48 -5.01
N ALA A 182 6.80 -23.65 -5.10
CA ALA A 182 5.35 -23.79 -4.99
C ALA A 182 4.81 -23.35 -3.62
N GLU A 183 5.58 -23.49 -2.54
CA GLU A 183 5.16 -23.02 -1.22
C GLU A 183 5.27 -21.52 -1.08
N ILE A 184 6.28 -20.90 -1.70
CA ILE A 184 6.42 -19.44 -1.72
C ILE A 184 5.27 -18.83 -2.51
N GLU A 185 4.93 -19.39 -3.68
CA GLU A 185 3.77 -18.95 -4.43
C GLU A 185 2.49 -19.00 -3.59
N ARG A 186 2.27 -20.09 -2.84
CA ARG A 186 1.12 -20.24 -1.94
C ARG A 186 1.09 -19.21 -0.81
N TYR A 187 2.25 -18.86 -0.24
CA TYR A 187 2.31 -17.77 0.74
C TYR A 187 1.90 -16.42 0.13
N LEU A 188 2.19 -16.21 -1.15
CA LEU A 188 2.00 -14.96 -1.87
C LEU A 188 0.65 -14.84 -2.57
N ASP A 189 -0.14 -15.91 -2.68
CA ASP A 189 -1.43 -15.93 -3.39
C ASP A 189 -2.38 -14.81 -2.94
N GLU A 190 -2.38 -14.46 -1.65
CA GLU A 190 -3.26 -13.40 -1.10
C GLU A 190 -2.77 -11.98 -1.39
N TYR A 191 -1.50 -11.83 -1.76
CA TYR A 191 -0.80 -10.53 -1.85
C TYR A 191 -0.39 -10.16 -3.28
N VAL A 192 -0.25 -11.16 -4.16
CA VAL A 192 0.33 -11.02 -5.50
C VAL A 192 -0.66 -11.48 -6.55
N SER A 193 -1.24 -10.52 -7.27
CA SER A 193 -2.22 -10.79 -8.33
C SER A 193 -1.56 -11.42 -9.56
N PRO A 194 -2.33 -12.07 -10.44
CA PRO A 194 -1.80 -12.57 -11.72
C PRO A 194 -1.14 -11.50 -12.59
N HIS A 195 -1.58 -10.23 -12.48
CA HIS A 195 -0.94 -9.11 -13.15
C HIS A 195 0.44 -8.83 -12.55
N ASP A 196 0.55 -8.72 -11.22
CA ASP A 196 1.83 -8.51 -10.52
C ASP A 196 2.85 -9.62 -10.85
N ARG A 197 2.39 -10.87 -10.96
CA ARG A 197 3.25 -12.00 -11.37
C ARG A 197 3.79 -11.86 -12.78
N ARG A 198 3.01 -11.31 -13.71
CA ARG A 198 3.48 -11.04 -15.08
C ARG A 198 4.51 -9.91 -15.06
N SER A 199 4.20 -8.81 -14.39
CA SER A 199 5.11 -7.67 -14.22
C SER A 199 6.44 -8.09 -13.58
N LEU A 200 6.42 -8.99 -12.60
CA LEU A 200 7.63 -9.54 -12.00
C LEU A 200 8.47 -10.36 -12.99
N ARG A 201 7.85 -11.17 -13.86
CA ARG A 201 8.56 -11.96 -14.88
C ARG A 201 9.19 -11.08 -15.97
N GLU A 202 8.57 -9.94 -16.28
CA GLU A 202 9.05 -9.00 -17.30
C GLU A 202 10.10 -8.02 -16.74
N GLY A 203 9.88 -7.49 -15.53
CA GLY A 203 10.69 -6.44 -14.92
C GLY A 203 11.68 -6.91 -13.85
N GLY A 204 11.58 -8.16 -13.38
CA GLY A 204 12.51 -8.76 -12.42
C GLY A 204 12.32 -8.35 -10.95
N THR A 205 11.67 -7.21 -10.67
CA THR A 205 11.31 -6.77 -9.31
C THR A 205 9.94 -6.10 -9.26
N TRP A 206 9.28 -6.19 -8.10
CA TRP A 206 7.97 -5.56 -7.89
C TRP A 206 7.76 -5.18 -6.41
N PRO A 207 7.80 -3.88 -6.06
CA PRO A 207 7.45 -3.42 -4.72
C PRO A 207 5.94 -3.17 -4.61
N ARG A 208 5.36 -3.41 -3.43
CA ARG A 208 3.94 -3.12 -3.13
C ARG A 208 3.75 -2.84 -1.66
N ARG A 209 2.65 -2.16 -1.32
CA ARG A 209 2.14 -2.12 0.04
C ARG A 209 1.14 -3.24 0.24
N VAL A 210 1.23 -3.90 1.38
CA VAL A 210 0.27 -4.91 1.83
C VAL A 210 -0.20 -4.58 3.23
N GLU A 211 -1.48 -4.80 3.49
CA GLU A 211 -2.09 -4.66 4.81
C GLU A 211 -2.49 -6.04 5.33
N LEU A 212 -2.14 -6.32 6.57
CA LEU A 212 -2.51 -7.58 7.22
C LEU A 212 -3.90 -7.51 7.84
N GLU A 213 -4.56 -8.66 7.85
CA GLU A 213 -5.82 -8.80 8.53
C GLU A 213 -5.63 -8.69 10.06
N GLY A 214 -6.32 -7.73 10.66
CA GLY A 214 -6.16 -7.39 12.09
C GLY A 214 -5.13 -6.31 12.38
N GLY A 215 -4.56 -5.67 11.36
CA GLY A 215 -3.73 -4.47 11.49
C GLY A 215 -2.25 -4.72 11.24
N GLY A 216 -1.55 -3.66 10.81
CA GLY A 216 -0.16 -3.70 10.39
C GLY A 216 -0.02 -3.59 8.87
N THR A 217 0.90 -2.75 8.44
CA THR A 217 1.16 -2.47 7.03
C THR A 217 2.60 -2.83 6.74
N PHE A 218 2.85 -3.48 5.61
CA PHE A 218 4.17 -3.91 5.18
C PHE A 218 4.44 -3.44 3.77
N ARG A 219 5.71 -3.20 3.48
CA ARG A 219 6.24 -3.16 2.12
C ARG A 219 6.61 -4.58 1.72
N LEU A 220 6.00 -5.08 0.66
CA LEU A 220 6.34 -6.32 0.00
C LEU A 220 7.27 -5.99 -1.17
N HIS A 221 8.45 -6.59 -1.20
CA HIS A 221 9.34 -6.56 -2.37
C HIS A 221 9.47 -7.96 -2.93
N LEU A 222 9.09 -8.13 -4.20
CA LEU A 222 9.27 -9.35 -4.95
C LEU A 222 10.46 -9.22 -5.88
N CYS A 223 11.23 -10.30 -6.03
CA CYS A 223 12.28 -10.42 -7.05
C CYS A 223 12.39 -11.87 -7.54
N LEU A 224 13.17 -12.09 -8.61
CA LEU A 224 13.54 -13.42 -9.07
C LEU A 224 14.96 -13.78 -8.61
N VAL A 225 15.11 -14.93 -7.96
CA VAL A 225 16.39 -15.51 -7.53
C VAL A 225 16.49 -16.91 -8.12
N GLY A 226 17.45 -17.12 -9.04
CA GLY A 226 17.59 -18.40 -9.74
C GLY A 226 16.40 -18.77 -10.62
N GLY A 227 15.63 -17.77 -11.07
CA GLY A 227 14.39 -17.98 -11.84
C GLY A 227 13.12 -18.15 -11.00
N GLU A 228 13.27 -18.28 -9.68
CA GLU A 228 12.15 -18.48 -8.75
C GLU A 228 11.80 -17.20 -8.00
N ILE A 229 10.53 -17.05 -7.62
CA ILE A 229 10.07 -15.89 -6.86
C ILE A 229 10.68 -15.92 -5.45
N ALA A 230 11.27 -14.80 -5.04
CA ALA A 230 11.63 -14.50 -3.67
C ALA A 230 10.85 -13.26 -3.19
N ALA A 231 10.53 -13.23 -1.91
CA ALA A 231 9.74 -12.15 -1.30
C ALA A 231 10.38 -11.64 -0.02
N THR A 232 10.34 -10.32 0.17
CA THR A 232 10.73 -9.65 1.40
C THR A 232 9.58 -8.80 1.90
N PHE A 233 9.16 -8.99 3.15
CA PHE A 233 8.21 -8.12 3.83
C PHE A 233 8.93 -7.29 4.87
N THR A 234 8.77 -5.97 4.82
CA THR A 234 9.32 -5.03 5.81
C THR A 234 8.18 -4.22 6.41
N PRO A 235 8.08 -4.09 7.74
CA PRO A 235 7.01 -3.33 8.37
C PRO A 235 7.11 -1.85 7.99
N LEU A 236 5.96 -1.24 7.73
CA LEU A 236 5.81 0.19 7.54
C LEU A 236 5.27 0.78 8.82
N SER A 237 6.19 1.31 9.64
CA SER A 237 5.85 2.02 10.87
C SER A 237 5.17 3.37 10.58
N PRO A 238 4.36 3.89 11.52
CA PRO A 238 3.83 5.24 11.43
C PRO A 238 4.92 6.29 11.15
N ILE A 239 4.52 7.40 10.53
CA ILE A 239 5.44 8.51 10.27
C ILE A 239 5.90 9.08 11.61
N PRO A 240 7.21 9.20 11.87
CA PRO A 240 7.70 9.62 13.17
C PRO A 240 7.44 11.12 13.38
N THR A 241 7.27 11.54 14.62
CA THR A 241 7.18 12.96 15.02
C THR A 241 8.51 13.69 14.79
N LEU A 242 8.49 15.02 14.73
CA LEU A 242 9.72 15.82 14.64
C LEU A 242 10.68 15.51 15.79
N SER A 243 10.15 15.36 17.01
CA SER A 243 10.93 14.99 18.19
C SER A 243 11.58 13.62 18.08
N GLU A 244 10.87 12.60 17.57
CA GLU A 244 11.44 11.26 17.35
C GLU A 244 12.53 11.24 16.28
N LEU A 245 12.48 12.20 15.34
CA LEU A 245 13.51 12.42 14.33
C LEU A 245 14.68 13.28 14.82
N GLY A 246 14.63 13.77 16.07
CA GLY A 246 15.62 14.71 16.60
C GLY A 246 15.61 16.08 15.90
N LEU A 247 14.50 16.45 15.26
CA LEU A 247 14.33 17.72 14.56
C LEU A 247 13.64 18.75 15.47
N PRO A 248 14.15 20.00 15.52
CA PRO A 248 13.50 21.07 16.26
C PRO A 248 12.25 21.58 15.54
N GLU A 249 11.34 22.20 16.29
CA GLU A 249 10.10 22.78 15.74
C GLU A 249 10.35 23.93 14.74
N THR A 250 11.51 24.60 14.83
CA THR A 250 11.94 25.65 13.89
C THR A 250 12.05 25.16 12.44
N VAL A 251 12.12 23.84 12.20
CA VAL A 251 12.08 23.29 10.83
C VAL A 251 10.79 23.66 10.09
N ARG A 252 9.71 23.97 10.81
CA ARG A 252 8.43 24.41 10.23
C ARG A 252 8.53 25.74 9.50
N GLU A 253 9.46 26.61 9.90
CA GLU A 253 9.70 27.89 9.24
C GLU A 253 10.12 27.69 7.78
N LEU A 254 10.83 26.61 7.48
CA LEU A 254 11.25 26.24 6.13
C LEU A 254 10.06 25.82 5.23
N LEU A 255 8.92 25.46 5.85
CA LEU A 255 7.68 25.06 5.19
C LEU A 255 6.73 26.24 4.94
N ALA A 256 7.13 27.48 5.25
CA ALA A 256 6.32 28.67 4.94
C ALA A 256 5.97 28.77 3.44
N PRO A 257 4.87 29.45 3.05
CA PRO A 257 4.51 29.60 1.64
C PRO A 257 5.62 30.22 0.78
N GLY A 258 5.55 29.99 -0.54
CA GLY A 258 6.49 30.50 -1.55
C GLY A 258 7.39 29.44 -2.16
N GLY A 259 8.14 29.82 -3.20
CA GLY A 259 9.00 28.91 -3.95
C GLY A 259 10.34 28.59 -3.29
N GLY A 260 11.08 27.68 -3.89
CA GLY A 260 12.45 27.29 -3.52
C GLY A 260 12.61 25.79 -3.31
N ILE A 261 13.83 25.35 -2.98
CA ILE A 261 14.17 23.95 -2.78
C ILE A 261 14.68 23.69 -1.36
N LEU A 262 14.15 22.63 -0.75
CA LEU A 262 14.53 22.13 0.57
C LEU A 262 15.09 20.72 0.40
N PHE A 263 16.33 20.50 0.83
CA PHE A 263 16.90 19.16 0.86
C PHE A 263 16.69 18.49 2.20
N VAL A 264 16.42 17.19 2.15
CA VAL A 264 16.38 16.30 3.32
C VAL A 264 17.54 15.33 3.22
N SER A 265 18.52 15.44 4.12
CA SER A 265 19.68 14.54 4.23
C SER A 265 19.59 13.75 5.54
N ALA A 266 20.08 12.51 5.55
CA ALA A 266 20.15 11.66 6.74
C ALA A 266 21.23 10.58 6.58
N ALA A 267 21.47 9.78 7.62
CA ALA A 267 22.47 8.70 7.57
C ALA A 267 22.01 7.55 6.66
N THR A 268 20.70 7.28 6.61
CA THR A 268 20.11 6.23 5.79
C THR A 268 19.04 6.78 4.84
N ARG A 269 18.71 6.03 3.79
CA ARG A 269 17.59 6.38 2.88
C ARG A 269 16.24 6.39 3.62
N GLY A 270 16.04 5.45 4.55
CA GLY A 270 14.80 5.32 5.32
C GLY A 270 14.53 6.57 6.18
N GLU A 271 15.56 7.05 6.88
CA GLU A 271 15.43 8.29 7.68
C GLU A 271 15.13 9.52 6.80
N ARG A 272 15.69 9.61 5.58
CA ARG A 272 15.32 10.70 4.66
C ARG A 272 13.84 10.68 4.32
N HIS A 273 13.31 9.49 4.04
CA HIS A 273 11.88 9.33 3.73
C HIS A 273 11.03 9.61 4.96
N ASP A 274 11.43 9.16 6.16
CA ASP A 274 10.75 9.51 7.42
C ASP A 274 10.65 11.04 7.60
N ILE A 275 11.76 11.76 7.40
CA ILE A 275 11.79 13.22 7.54
C ILE A 275 10.93 13.89 6.48
N LEU A 276 11.08 13.53 5.20
CA LEU A 276 10.26 14.08 4.12
C LEU A 276 8.77 13.84 4.38
N ASP A 277 8.40 12.62 4.78
CA ASP A 277 7.03 12.24 5.10
C ASP A 277 6.48 13.08 6.26
N ARG A 278 7.30 13.31 7.30
CA ARG A 278 6.91 14.15 8.43
C ARG A 278 6.73 15.61 8.02
N LEU A 279 7.59 16.18 7.19
CA LEU A 279 7.45 17.55 6.70
C LEU A 279 6.17 17.72 5.87
N VAL A 280 5.89 16.77 4.98
CA VAL A 280 4.65 16.77 4.19
C VAL A 280 3.42 16.59 5.08
N GLN A 281 3.49 15.67 6.06
CA GLN A 281 2.39 15.46 6.99
C GLN A 281 2.11 16.71 7.84
N THR A 282 3.15 17.41 8.31
CA THR A 282 3.01 18.70 9.02
C THR A 282 2.25 19.72 8.16
N MET A 283 2.63 19.88 6.89
CA MET A 283 1.88 20.76 5.98
C MET A 283 0.45 20.30 5.76
N SER A 284 0.23 18.98 5.64
CA SER A 284 -1.12 18.40 5.51
C SER A 284 -2.01 18.78 6.69
N GLU A 285 -1.49 18.70 7.90
CA GLU A 285 -2.21 18.95 9.15
C GLU A 285 -2.45 20.43 9.43
N GLU A 286 -1.56 21.32 8.98
CA GLU A 286 -1.51 22.71 9.44
C GLU A 286 -1.83 23.76 8.38
N ALA A 287 -1.57 23.46 7.10
CA ALA A 287 -1.76 24.39 6.00
C ALA A 287 -2.88 23.93 5.05
N SER A 288 -3.37 24.85 4.21
CA SER A 288 -4.33 24.57 3.13
C SER A 288 -3.61 24.71 1.79
N ARG A 289 -2.99 23.63 1.30
CA ARG A 289 -2.21 23.60 0.05
C ARG A 289 -2.57 22.39 -0.82
N VAL A 290 -2.14 22.42 -2.07
CA VAL A 290 -2.03 21.21 -2.92
C VAL A 290 -0.60 20.68 -2.89
N ILE A 291 -0.43 19.48 -2.38
CA ILE A 291 0.88 18.83 -2.22
C ILE A 291 0.95 17.59 -3.10
N TYR A 292 1.95 17.55 -3.98
CA TYR A 292 2.30 16.35 -4.75
C TYR A 292 3.47 15.64 -4.09
N VAL A 293 3.38 14.32 -3.97
CA VAL A 293 4.46 13.48 -3.43
C VAL A 293 4.77 12.40 -4.45
N ILE A 294 5.99 12.38 -4.96
CA ILE A 294 6.46 11.40 -5.94
C ILE A 294 7.31 10.36 -5.22
N GLY A 295 6.89 9.10 -5.31
CA GLY A 295 7.52 7.96 -4.66
C GLY A 295 7.39 6.68 -5.49
N MET A 296 7.52 5.55 -4.81
CA MET A 296 7.45 4.22 -5.42
C MET A 296 6.28 3.42 -4.83
N PRO A 297 5.74 2.41 -5.53
CA PRO A 297 4.79 1.48 -4.94
C PRO A 297 5.34 0.89 -3.62
N GLY A 298 4.49 0.77 -2.61
CA GLY A 298 4.91 0.26 -1.29
C GLY A 298 5.48 1.30 -0.33
N ASP A 299 5.49 2.56 -0.73
CA ASP A 299 5.77 3.70 0.13
C ASP A 299 4.67 3.95 1.17
N ARG A 300 4.87 4.82 2.18
CA ARG A 300 3.78 5.19 3.12
C ARG A 300 2.76 6.12 2.46
N ILE A 301 1.46 5.94 2.77
CA ILE A 301 0.43 6.95 2.46
C ILE A 301 0.51 8.07 3.51
N ILE A 302 0.48 9.31 3.03
CA ILE A 302 0.30 10.49 3.86
C ILE A 302 -1.13 10.97 3.67
N PRO A 303 -1.96 10.98 4.73
CA PRO A 303 -3.36 11.32 4.58
C PRO A 303 -3.57 12.80 4.27
N SER A 304 -4.55 13.10 3.43
CA SER A 304 -5.07 14.46 3.27
C SER A 304 -5.78 14.90 4.55
N ARG A 305 -5.56 16.15 4.95
CA ARG A 305 -6.16 16.79 6.13
C ARG A 305 -6.64 18.18 5.75
N LYS A 306 -5.95 19.24 6.19
CA LYS A 306 -6.21 20.61 5.74
C LYS A 306 -5.69 20.84 4.33
N SER A 307 -4.58 20.19 3.95
CA SER A 307 -4.09 20.15 2.57
C SER A 307 -4.56 18.91 1.83
N LEU A 308 -4.63 19.03 0.50
CA LEU A 308 -4.82 17.92 -0.42
C LEU A 308 -3.44 17.31 -0.74
N VAL A 309 -3.26 16.03 -0.42
CA VAL A 309 -2.05 15.27 -0.72
C VAL A 309 -2.33 14.30 -1.87
N ARG A 310 -1.59 14.45 -2.96
CA ARG A 310 -1.62 13.57 -4.15
C ARG A 310 -0.30 12.81 -4.24
N GLN A 311 -0.37 11.49 -4.09
CA GLN A 311 0.79 10.61 -4.26
C GLN A 311 0.83 10.03 -5.67
N ILE A 312 1.97 10.18 -6.32
CA ILE A 312 2.28 9.60 -7.64
C ILE A 312 3.31 8.50 -7.42
N GLU A 313 2.99 7.28 -7.83
CA GLU A 313 3.84 6.11 -7.70
C GLU A 313 4.53 5.77 -9.01
N ILE A 314 5.85 5.63 -9.00
CA ILE A 314 6.66 5.25 -10.17
C ILE A 314 6.99 3.75 -10.12
N PRO A 315 6.75 2.95 -11.17
CA PRO A 315 6.31 3.36 -12.51
C PRO A 315 4.78 3.31 -12.75
N THR A 316 3.97 3.09 -11.72
CA THR A 316 2.51 2.85 -11.84
C THR A 316 1.75 3.99 -12.50
N ASP A 317 1.95 5.22 -12.03
CA ASP A 317 1.21 6.41 -12.47
C ASP A 317 1.98 7.20 -13.54
N ALA A 318 3.31 7.02 -13.60
CA ALA A 318 4.20 7.65 -14.57
C ALA A 318 5.47 6.81 -14.74
N PRO A 319 6.13 6.82 -15.92
CA PRO A 319 7.24 5.91 -16.20
C PRO A 319 8.52 6.21 -15.41
N CYS A 320 8.75 7.48 -15.05
CA CYS A 320 9.88 7.90 -14.24
C CYS A 320 9.57 9.23 -13.52
N VAL A 321 10.41 9.59 -12.54
CA VAL A 321 10.25 10.83 -11.76
C VAL A 321 10.30 12.07 -12.64
N ALA A 322 11.23 12.15 -13.60
CA ALA A 322 11.33 13.27 -14.52
C ALA A 322 10.04 13.45 -15.35
N ALA A 323 9.47 12.36 -15.90
CA ALA A 323 8.22 12.41 -16.64
C ALA A 323 7.04 12.85 -15.76
N ALA A 324 6.97 12.39 -14.51
CA ALA A 324 5.97 12.83 -13.55
C ALA A 324 6.08 14.34 -13.28
N LEU A 325 7.29 14.86 -13.02
CA LEU A 325 7.52 16.28 -12.79
C LEU A 325 7.16 17.14 -14.01
N GLN A 326 7.51 16.70 -15.22
CA GLN A 326 7.14 17.38 -16.46
C GLN A 326 5.62 17.43 -16.65
N GLY A 327 4.92 16.31 -16.38
CA GLY A 327 3.45 16.25 -16.45
C GLY A 327 2.75 17.14 -15.42
N LEU A 328 3.44 17.52 -14.35
CA LEU A 328 2.91 18.40 -13.31
C LEU A 328 3.06 19.90 -13.63
N LEU A 329 3.91 20.30 -14.57
CA LEU A 329 4.16 21.72 -14.91
C LEU A 329 2.90 22.56 -15.18
N PRO A 330 1.84 22.05 -15.86
CA PRO A 330 0.62 22.82 -16.09
C PRO A 330 -0.29 22.95 -14.86
N ALA A 331 -0.03 22.20 -13.78
CA ALA A 331 -0.85 22.22 -12.58
C ALA A 331 -0.47 23.42 -11.68
N PRO A 332 -1.40 23.91 -10.83
CA PRO A 332 -1.07 24.89 -9.79
C PRO A 332 -0.25 24.22 -8.68
N LEU A 333 1.06 24.13 -8.87
CA LEU A 333 1.98 23.45 -7.95
C LEU A 333 2.42 24.38 -6.81
N GLU A 334 1.88 24.14 -5.61
CA GLU A 334 2.36 24.80 -4.40
C GLU A 334 3.53 24.04 -3.77
N VAL A 335 3.42 22.71 -3.68
CA VAL A 335 4.44 21.86 -3.07
C VAL A 335 4.63 20.58 -3.87
N VAL A 336 5.90 20.24 -4.15
CA VAL A 336 6.28 18.95 -4.74
C VAL A 336 7.36 18.30 -3.87
N ALA A 337 7.06 17.13 -3.32
CA ALA A 337 8.00 16.33 -2.54
C ALA A 337 8.45 15.10 -3.35
N VAL A 338 9.75 14.84 -3.42
CA VAL A 338 10.34 13.76 -4.23
C VAL A 338 11.23 12.88 -3.38
N ARG A 339 10.85 11.60 -3.25
CA ARG A 339 11.58 10.62 -2.42
C ARG A 339 12.81 10.02 -3.09
N TYR A 340 12.83 10.00 -4.43
CA TYR A 340 13.92 9.43 -5.23
C TYR A 340 14.37 10.43 -6.32
N PRO A 341 15.03 11.54 -5.93
CA PRO A 341 15.35 12.66 -6.81
C PRO A 341 16.58 12.45 -7.72
N GLU A 342 17.25 11.30 -7.66
CA GLU A 342 18.60 11.08 -8.22
C GLU A 342 18.74 11.42 -9.70
N ASP A 343 17.69 11.22 -10.51
CA ASP A 343 17.74 11.37 -11.97
C ASP A 343 16.95 12.58 -12.50
N CYS A 344 16.51 13.50 -11.62
CA CYS A 344 15.64 14.62 -12.02
C CYS A 344 16.11 15.99 -11.48
N ARG A 345 17.43 16.20 -11.34
CA ARG A 345 17.99 17.43 -10.76
C ARG A 345 17.60 18.71 -11.52
N GLU A 346 17.55 18.63 -12.85
CA GLU A 346 17.21 19.76 -13.71
C GLU A 346 15.75 20.18 -13.53
N GLU A 347 14.84 19.19 -13.46
CA GLU A 347 13.41 19.39 -13.21
C GLU A 347 13.15 19.96 -11.82
N LEU A 348 13.88 19.48 -10.80
CA LEU A 348 13.77 20.00 -9.43
C LEU A 348 14.18 21.48 -9.36
N LEU A 349 15.28 21.87 -10.00
CA LEU A 349 15.70 23.28 -10.07
C LEU A 349 14.68 24.14 -10.82
N SER A 350 14.20 23.64 -11.97
CA SER A 350 13.25 24.38 -12.80
C SER A 350 11.93 24.65 -12.08
N LEU A 351 11.44 23.70 -11.28
CA LEU A 351 10.27 23.91 -10.42
C LEU A 351 10.55 24.88 -9.27
N ALA A 352 11.72 24.77 -8.63
CA ALA A 352 12.11 25.63 -7.51
C ALA A 352 12.36 27.10 -7.93
N GLU A 353 12.61 27.37 -9.21
CA GLU A 353 12.72 28.71 -9.78
C GLU A 353 11.37 29.42 -9.91
N GLY A 354 10.26 28.68 -9.92
CA GLY A 354 8.93 29.23 -9.83
C GLY A 354 8.53 29.55 -8.38
N ASP A 355 7.22 29.50 -8.14
CA ASP A 355 6.61 29.69 -6.82
C ASP A 355 6.33 28.36 -6.09
N THR A 356 6.87 27.25 -6.60
CA THR A 356 6.71 25.92 -6.03
C THR A 356 7.77 25.63 -4.98
N LEU A 357 7.34 25.14 -3.81
CA LEU A 357 8.23 24.56 -2.81
C LEU A 357 8.58 23.12 -3.20
N VAL A 358 9.84 22.87 -3.53
CA VAL A 358 10.37 21.54 -3.82
C VAL A 358 11.02 20.95 -2.58
N ILE A 359 10.60 19.77 -2.13
CA ILE A 359 11.22 19.03 -1.03
C ILE A 359 11.83 17.74 -1.59
N ALA A 360 13.16 17.62 -1.57
CA ALA A 360 13.84 16.45 -2.15
C ALA A 360 14.60 15.66 -1.08
N ALA A 361 14.38 14.34 -1.03
CA ALA A 361 15.12 13.41 -0.18
C ALA A 361 16.55 13.17 -0.72
N TRP A 362 17.39 14.19 -0.61
CA TRP A 362 18.70 14.27 -1.24
C TRP A 362 19.87 14.11 -0.27
N GLY A 363 20.82 13.25 -0.65
CA GLY A 363 22.13 13.14 0.00
C GLY A 363 22.20 12.16 1.17
N ILE A 364 23.42 11.80 1.55
CA ILE A 364 23.73 11.07 2.79
C ILE A 364 24.87 11.85 3.44
N GLY A 365 24.74 12.15 4.72
CA GLY A 365 25.76 12.89 5.46
C GLY A 365 25.42 14.37 5.63
N SER A 366 26.44 15.23 5.59
CA SER A 366 26.30 16.64 5.96
C SER A 366 25.52 17.48 4.94
N ALA A 367 25.06 18.66 5.36
CA ALA A 367 24.42 19.62 4.46
C ALA A 367 25.33 20.04 3.29
N THR A 368 26.61 20.25 3.56
CA THR A 368 27.61 20.59 2.54
C THR A 368 27.77 19.47 1.52
N ASP A 369 27.85 18.21 1.98
CA ASP A 369 27.97 17.05 1.09
C ASP A 369 26.73 16.90 0.18
N ALA A 370 25.54 17.17 0.72
CA ALA A 370 24.30 17.12 -0.03
C ALA A 370 24.31 18.15 -1.18
N ILE A 371 24.68 19.39 -0.89
CA ILE A 371 24.79 20.47 -1.88
C ILE A 371 25.86 20.15 -2.93
N GLU A 372 27.06 19.76 -2.49
CA GLU A 372 28.17 19.44 -3.41
C GLU A 372 27.81 18.30 -4.35
N ARG A 373 27.20 17.22 -3.85
CA ARG A 373 26.75 16.08 -4.67
C ARG A 373 25.61 16.44 -5.61
N PHE A 374 24.76 17.38 -5.23
CA PHE A 374 23.71 17.87 -6.11
C PHE A 374 24.34 18.55 -7.33
N VAL A 375 25.22 19.51 -7.10
CA VAL A 375 25.90 20.28 -8.16
C VAL A 375 26.80 19.39 -9.02
N ARG A 376 27.60 18.51 -8.39
CA ARG A 376 28.50 17.58 -9.12
C ARG A 376 27.75 16.56 -9.99
N GLY A 377 26.46 16.35 -9.77
CA GLY A 377 25.63 15.50 -10.61
C GLY A 377 25.33 16.08 -11.99
N PHE A 378 25.57 17.38 -12.19
CA PHE A 378 25.44 18.01 -13.51
C PHE A 378 26.70 17.80 -14.36
N PRO A 379 26.58 17.74 -15.71
CA PRO A 379 27.73 17.74 -16.61
C PRO A 379 28.66 18.94 -16.32
N PRO A 380 30.00 18.80 -16.43
CA PRO A 380 30.94 19.84 -16.01
C PRO A 380 30.63 21.27 -16.52
N PRO A 381 30.24 21.48 -17.79
CA PRO A 381 29.91 22.82 -18.30
C PRO A 381 28.67 23.47 -17.66
N ARG A 382 27.82 22.69 -17.00
CA ARG A 382 26.56 23.16 -16.37
C ARG A 382 26.67 23.32 -14.85
N GLN A 383 27.76 22.88 -14.22
CA GLN A 383 27.88 22.87 -12.77
C GLN A 383 27.84 24.28 -12.16
N GLU A 384 28.54 25.25 -12.76
CA GLU A 384 28.56 26.63 -12.29
C GLU A 384 27.16 27.27 -12.35
N ALA A 385 26.47 27.12 -13.50
CA ALA A 385 25.11 27.60 -13.66
C ALA A 385 24.14 26.93 -12.68
N ALA A 386 24.25 25.61 -12.47
CA ALA A 386 23.43 24.87 -11.51
C ALA A 386 23.69 25.33 -10.07
N ALA A 387 24.95 25.59 -9.70
CA ALA A 387 25.31 26.12 -8.38
C ALA A 387 24.69 27.50 -8.15
N PHE A 388 24.73 28.40 -9.13
CA PHE A 388 24.11 29.72 -9.03
C PHE A 388 22.58 29.62 -8.88
N ARG A 389 21.92 28.80 -9.70
CA ARG A 389 20.47 28.56 -9.61
C ARG A 389 20.07 27.97 -8.27
N LEU A 390 20.83 26.99 -7.78
CA LEU A 390 20.62 26.40 -6.46
C LEU A 390 20.80 27.45 -5.35
N ALA A 391 21.89 28.22 -5.37
CA ALA A 391 22.15 29.26 -4.37
C ALA A 391 21.01 30.28 -4.29
N ALA A 392 20.42 30.65 -5.42
CA ALA A 392 19.30 31.58 -5.47
C ALA A 392 17.97 31.01 -4.92
N ARG A 393 17.82 29.68 -4.86
CA ARG A 393 16.55 29.00 -4.52
C ARG A 393 16.60 28.08 -3.32
N LEU A 394 17.77 27.80 -2.77
CA LEU A 394 17.95 26.92 -1.62
C LEU A 394 17.33 27.55 -0.38
N ARG A 395 16.32 26.90 0.19
CA ARG A 395 15.73 27.26 1.48
C ARG A 395 16.53 26.73 2.65
N GLY A 396 17.15 25.57 2.48
CA GLY A 396 18.00 24.95 3.49
C GLY A 396 18.18 23.46 3.27
N VAL A 397 18.89 22.85 4.21
CA VAL A 397 19.05 21.40 4.30
C VAL A 397 18.62 20.94 5.69
N VAL A 398 17.64 20.04 5.74
CA VAL A 398 17.18 19.39 6.96
C VAL A 398 17.97 18.10 7.14
N SER A 399 18.64 17.97 8.28
CA SER A 399 19.35 16.77 8.67
C SER A 399 19.14 16.52 10.17
N PRO A 400 18.92 15.27 10.59
CA PRO A 400 19.00 14.94 12.00
C PRO A 400 20.46 15.09 12.47
N PRO A 401 20.70 15.31 13.78
CA PRO A 401 22.05 15.28 14.33
C PRO A 401 22.66 13.88 14.10
N THR A 402 23.77 13.80 13.38
CA THR A 402 24.45 12.53 13.11
C THR A 402 25.15 12.03 14.38
N ALA A 403 24.96 10.76 14.74
CA ALA A 403 25.57 10.12 15.92
C ALA A 403 27.11 10.15 15.96
N ALA A 404 27.77 10.54 14.86
CA ALA A 404 29.23 10.72 14.80
C ALA A 404 29.74 12.05 15.41
N ARG A 405 28.87 12.92 15.91
CA ARG A 405 29.25 14.11 16.69
C ARG A 405 28.37 14.27 17.92
N SER A 406 28.55 13.43 18.94
CA SER A 406 27.83 13.52 20.21
C SER A 406 28.28 14.70 21.11
N THR A 407 28.64 15.85 20.54
CA THR A 407 28.99 17.06 21.31
C THR A 407 28.35 18.35 20.81
N ASP A 408 27.69 18.36 19.64
CA ASP A 408 27.03 19.56 19.14
C ASP A 408 25.50 19.43 19.25
N PRO A 409 24.77 20.46 19.71
CA PRO A 409 23.31 20.47 19.70
C PRO A 409 22.77 20.33 18.27
N PRO A 410 21.52 19.88 18.09
CA PRO A 410 20.89 19.78 16.77
C PRO A 410 21.02 21.14 16.05
N SER A 411 21.81 21.18 14.99
CA SER A 411 22.08 22.40 14.24
C SER A 411 21.25 22.40 12.96
N ILE A 412 20.41 23.43 12.81
CA ILE A 412 19.92 23.82 11.50
C ILE A 412 21.07 24.60 10.86
N SER A 413 21.65 24.06 9.78
CA SER A 413 22.49 24.86 8.89
C SER A 413 21.57 25.79 8.10
N SER A 414 21.25 26.96 8.66
CA SER A 414 20.73 28.09 7.89
C SER A 414 21.90 28.72 7.15
N GLY A 415 22.38 28.02 6.12
CA GLY A 415 23.41 28.53 5.21
C GLY A 415 22.82 29.59 4.29
N ILE A 416 22.45 30.75 4.83
CA ILE A 416 22.35 31.97 4.03
C ILE A 416 23.80 32.39 3.75
N LEU A 417 24.35 31.94 2.63
CA LEU A 417 25.45 32.68 2.00
C LEU A 417 24.81 33.93 1.37
N ARG A 418 24.90 35.04 2.10
CA ARG A 418 24.78 36.38 1.51
C ARG A 418 26.13 36.80 0.96
#